data_AF-A0A944MCP9-F1
#
_entry.id   AF-A0A944MCP9-F1
#
_cell.length_a   1.000
_cell.length_b   1.000
_cell.length_c   1.000
_cell.angle_alpha   90.00
_cell.angle_beta   90.00
_cell.angle_gamma   90.00
#
_symmetry.space_group_name_H-M   'P 1'
#
loop_
_entity.id
_entity.type
_entity.pdbx_description
1 polymer ?
#
loop_
_entity_poly.entity_id
_entity_poly.type
_entity_poly.pdbx_seq_one_letter_code
_entity_poly.pdbx_strand_id
1 'polypeptide(L)'
;PYTMQTLKQWGAEGVESVQVVCPAFSADCLETLEEIAEENRDAFLESGGKRYAYIPALNDAPEHMQMLAELVCSHVSGWPEAEPDNGGKG
;
A
#
# COMPACT_ATOMS: atom_id res chain seq x y z
N PRO A 1 2.53 6.42 17.96
CA PRO A 1 1.88 5.31 18.69
C PRO A 1 2.04 4.02 17.88
N TYR A 2 2.01 2.84 18.52
CA TYR A 2 2.06 1.58 17.78
C TYR A 2 0.67 1.22 17.25
N THR A 3 0.54 0.89 15.96
CA THR A 3 -0.74 0.72 15.26
C THR A 3 -1.69 -0.23 16.00
N MET A 4 -1.19 -1.38 16.45
CA MET A 4 -1.98 -2.36 17.19
C MET A 4 -2.56 -1.79 18.49
N GLN A 5 -1.79 -0.99 19.24
CA GLN A 5 -2.26 -0.42 20.51
C GLN A 5 -3.40 0.56 20.28
N THR A 6 -3.29 1.39 19.23
CA THR A 6 -4.36 2.31 18.82
C THR A 6 -5.62 1.55 18.40
N LEU A 7 -5.48 0.48 17.62
CA LEU A 7 -6.63 -0.34 17.19
C LEU A 7 -7.33 -1.02 18.36
N LYS A 8 -6.58 -1.60 19.32
CA LYS A 8 -7.17 -2.17 20.54
C LYS A 8 -7.93 -1.12 21.34
N GLN A 9 -7.33 0.06 21.52
CA GLN A 9 -7.98 1.17 22.20
C GLN A 9 -9.28 1.58 21.51
N TRP A 10 -9.26 1.78 20.19
CA TRP A 10 -10.44 2.18 19.42
C TRP A 10 -11.56 1.14 19.46
N GLY A 11 -11.22 -0.15 19.37
CA GLY A 11 -12.20 -1.22 19.57
C GLY A 11 -12.87 -1.12 20.94
N ALA A 12 -12.08 -0.93 22.00
CA ALA A 12 -12.59 -0.83 23.37
C ALA A 12 -13.43 0.45 23.61
N GLU A 13 -13.15 1.53 22.88
CA GLU A 13 -13.90 2.79 22.90
C GLU A 13 -15.17 2.75 22.04
N GLY A 14 -15.45 1.63 21.36
CA GLY A 14 -16.66 1.41 20.58
C GLY A 14 -16.60 1.92 19.14
N VAL A 15 -15.41 2.18 18.59
CA VAL A 15 -15.24 2.44 17.16
C VAL A 15 -15.68 1.19 16.39
N GLU A 16 -16.73 1.34 15.59
CA GLU A 16 -17.32 0.17 14.92
C GLU A 16 -16.50 -0.30 13.71
N SER A 17 -15.87 0.62 12.98
CA SER A 17 -15.19 0.26 11.75
C SER A 17 -13.96 1.08 11.42
N VAL A 18 -12.94 0.41 10.87
CA VAL A 18 -11.70 1.03 10.39
C VAL A 18 -11.32 0.53 9.00
N GLN A 19 -10.67 1.41 8.24
CA GLN A 19 -9.96 1.06 7.01
C GLN A 19 -8.50 1.47 7.19
N VAL A 20 -7.56 0.58 6.83
CA VAL A 20 -6.13 0.78 7.08
C VAL A 20 -5.36 0.76 5.77
N VAL A 21 -4.47 1.73 5.61
CA VAL A 21 -3.54 1.87 4.47
C VAL A 21 -2.10 1.88 4.99
N CYS A 22 -1.16 1.36 4.19
CA CYS A 22 0.28 1.41 4.46
C CYS A 22 0.99 2.33 3.46
N PRO A 23 0.89 3.66 3.59
CA PRO A 23 1.29 4.61 2.54
C PRO A 23 2.80 4.68 2.28
N ALA A 24 3.62 4.10 3.16
CA ALA A 24 5.07 4.00 2.97
C ALA A 24 5.49 2.82 2.08
N PHE A 25 4.53 1.98 1.65
CA PHE A 25 4.78 0.80 0.82
C PHE A 25 3.98 0.91 -0.48
N SER A 26 4.66 0.81 -1.61
CA SER A 26 4.05 0.82 -2.94
C SER A 26 3.55 -0.58 -3.37
N ALA A 27 4.07 -1.63 -2.73
CA ALA A 27 3.68 -3.02 -2.91
C ALA A 27 3.57 -3.72 -1.54
N ASP A 28 2.72 -4.73 -1.46
CA ASP A 28 2.54 -5.52 -0.25
C ASP A 28 3.77 -6.40 0.03
N CYS A 29 4.17 -6.46 1.29
CA CYS A 29 5.22 -7.34 1.80
C CYS A 29 4.65 -8.28 2.87
N LEU A 30 5.52 -9.08 3.48
CA LEU A 30 5.11 -10.03 4.51
C LEU A 30 4.47 -9.31 5.70
N GLU A 31 5.10 -8.23 6.16
CA GLU A 31 4.66 -7.45 7.31
C GLU A 31 3.31 -6.76 7.07
N THR A 32 3.04 -6.27 5.85
CA THR A 32 1.73 -5.66 5.54
C THR A 32 0.61 -6.68 5.50
N LEU A 33 0.89 -7.91 5.05
CA LEU A 33 -0.12 -8.96 4.97
C LEU A 33 -0.36 -9.63 6.32
N GLU A 34 0.70 -10.02 7.03
CA GLU A 34 0.58 -10.72 8.31
C GLU A 34 0.24 -9.75 9.44
N GLU A 35 1.09 -8.74 9.71
CA GLU A 35 0.88 -7.86 10.87
C GLU A 35 -0.30 -6.90 10.66
N ILE A 36 -0.43 -6.27 9.49
CA ILE A 36 -1.47 -5.26 9.26
C ILE A 36 -2.80 -5.90 8.88
N ALA A 37 -2.85 -6.74 7.84
CA ALA A 37 -4.13 -7.25 7.35
C ALA A 37 -4.76 -8.34 8.24
N GLU A 38 -3.95 -9.07 9.01
CA GLU A 38 -4.41 -10.16 9.88
C GLU A 38 -4.30 -9.85 11.36
N GLU A 39 -3.10 -9.68 11.92
CA GLU A 39 -2.94 -9.55 13.39
C GLU A 39 -3.63 -8.30 13.95
N ASN A 40 -3.49 -7.16 13.27
CA ASN A 40 -4.15 -5.91 13.66
C ASN A 40 -5.67 -5.95 13.47
N ARG A 41 -6.15 -6.68 12.45
CA ARG A 41 -7.57 -6.94 12.26
C ARG A 41 -8.13 -7.68 13.46
N ASP A 42 -7.49 -8.78 13.82
CA ASP A 42 -7.94 -9.65 14.90
C ASP A 42 -7.90 -8.88 16.23
N ALA A 43 -6.83 -8.13 16.50
CA ALA A 43 -6.72 -7.26 17.66
C ALA A 43 -7.85 -6.20 17.77
N PHE A 44 -8.26 -5.59 16.66
CA PHE A 44 -9.37 -4.62 16.63
C PHE A 44 -10.71 -5.29 16.92
N LEU A 45 -11.00 -6.42 16.26
CA LEU A 45 -12.26 -7.15 16.39
C LEU A 45 -12.41 -7.75 17.79
N GLU A 46 -11.35 -8.35 18.34
CA GLU A 46 -11.34 -8.87 19.71
C GLU A 46 -11.54 -7.80 20.78
N SER A 47 -11.16 -6.55 20.48
CA SER A 47 -11.32 -5.42 21.41
C SER A 47 -12.72 -4.78 21.37
N GLY A 48 -13.62 -5.24 20.49
CA GLY A 48 -15.00 -4.73 20.39
C GLY A 48 -15.32 -4.02 19.07
N GLY A 49 -14.34 -3.87 18.17
CA GLY A 49 -14.57 -3.40 16.82
C GLY A 49 -15.43 -4.37 16.00
N LYS A 50 -16.11 -3.88 14.96
CA LYS A 50 -17.06 -4.70 14.17
C LYS A 50 -16.59 -4.97 12.74
N ARG A 51 -15.92 -4.01 12.11
CA ARG A 51 -15.43 -4.13 10.72
C ARG A 51 -14.03 -3.58 10.58
N TYR A 52 -13.16 -4.35 9.96
CA TYR A 52 -11.81 -3.94 9.63
C TYR A 52 -11.57 -4.28 8.17
N ALA A 53 -11.03 -3.33 7.41
CA ALA A 53 -10.60 -3.59 6.05
C ALA A 53 -9.18 -3.05 5.85
N TYR A 54 -8.29 -3.94 5.46
CA TYR A 54 -7.01 -3.56 4.90
C TYR A 54 -7.21 -3.15 3.44
N ILE A 55 -6.62 -2.01 3.07
CA ILE A 55 -6.56 -1.55 1.68
C ILE A 55 -5.19 -1.98 1.14
N PRO A 56 -5.13 -2.87 0.14
CA PRO A 56 -3.89 -3.31 -0.47
C PRO A 56 -3.03 -2.15 -0.95
N ALA A 57 -1.71 -2.33 -0.95
CA ALA A 57 -0.83 -1.41 -1.65
C ALA A 57 -1.18 -1.35 -3.15
N LEU A 58 -0.62 -0.35 -3.84
CA LEU A 58 -0.88 -0.15 -5.27
C LEU A 58 -0.42 -1.35 -6.13
N ASN A 59 0.60 -2.09 -5.67
CA ASN A 59 1.10 -3.30 -6.32
C ASN A 59 1.37 -3.04 -7.81
N ASP A 60 0.84 -3.89 -8.69
CA ASP A 60 0.97 -3.83 -10.14
C ASP A 60 -0.19 -3.10 -10.82
N ALA A 61 -0.95 -2.27 -10.09
CA ALA A 61 -2.04 -1.48 -10.65
C ALA A 61 -1.55 -0.69 -11.88
N PRO A 62 -2.26 -0.74 -13.03
CA PRO A 62 -1.82 -0.11 -14.27
C PRO A 62 -1.47 1.38 -14.11
N GLU A 63 -2.26 2.13 -13.35
CA GLU A 63 -2.06 3.55 -13.10
C GLU A 63 -0.81 3.82 -12.25
N HIS A 64 -0.48 2.92 -11.32
CA HIS A 64 0.74 3.01 -10.51
C HIS A 64 1.99 2.73 -11.35
N MET A 65 1.93 1.68 -12.18
CA MET A 65 3.01 1.35 -13.12
C MET A 65 3.23 2.46 -14.15
N GLN A 66 2.15 3.02 -14.69
CA GLN A 66 2.17 4.18 -15.59
C GLN A 66 2.87 5.38 -14.92
N MET A 67 2.46 5.73 -13.69
CA MET A 67 3.07 6.83 -12.94
C MET A 67 4.56 6.61 -12.70
N LEU A 68 4.98 5.41 -12.30
CA LEU A 68 6.39 5.08 -12.12
C LEU A 68 7.18 5.19 -13.43
N ALA A 69 6.63 4.70 -14.55
CA ALA A 69 7.26 4.81 -15.86
C ALA A 69 7.42 6.27 -16.30
N GLU A 70 6.37 7.10 -16.13
CA GLU A 70 6.42 8.53 -16.41
C GLU A 70 7.46 9.25 -15.55
N LEU A 71 7.52 8.93 -14.26
CA LEU A 71 8.52 9.49 -13.34
C LEU A 71 9.94 9.13 -13.79
N VAL A 72 10.20 7.86 -14.09
CA VAL A 72 11.49 7.41 -14.62
C VAL A 72 11.83 8.18 -15.89
N CYS A 73 10.98 8.14 -16.92
CA CYS A 73 11.19 8.84 -18.19
C CYS A 73 11.50 10.33 -18.01
N SER A 74 10.79 11.02 -17.12
CA SER A 74 11.02 12.44 -16.82
C SER A 74 12.39 12.73 -16.21
N HIS A 75 12.94 11.79 -15.45
CA HIS A 75 14.22 11.96 -14.74
C HIS A 75 15.43 11.41 -15.48
N VAL A 76 15.23 10.48 -16.42
CA VAL A 76 16.30 9.94 -17.28
C VAL A 76 16.34 10.59 -18.67
N SER A 77 15.51 11.63 -18.89
CA SER A 77 15.48 12.42 -20.12
C SER A 77 16.88 12.96 -20.45
N GLY A 78 17.56 12.32 -21.41
CA GLY A 78 18.95 12.61 -21.79
C GLY A 78 19.92 11.42 -21.68
N TRP A 79 19.47 10.28 -21.16
CA TRP A 79 20.20 9.02 -21.22
C TRP A 79 19.90 8.33 -22.57
N PRO A 80 20.91 7.97 -23.38
CA PRO A 80 20.70 7.31 -24.67
C PRO A 80 19.85 6.03 -24.59
N GLU A 81 19.93 5.30 -23.47
CA GLU A 81 19.21 4.05 -23.21
C GLU A 81 17.72 4.26 -22.88
N ALA A 82 17.30 5.49 -22.59
CA ALA A 82 15.93 5.84 -22.26
C ALA A 82 15.18 6.50 -23.43
N GLU A 83 15.84 6.69 -24.57
CA GLU A 83 15.17 7.04 -25.81
C GLU A 83 14.17 5.92 -26.15
N PRO A 84 12.90 6.25 -26.45
CA PRO A 84 11.95 5.22 -26.89
C PRO A 84 12.52 4.52 -28.13
N ASP A 85 12.53 3.18 -28.11
CA ASP A 85 12.90 2.40 -29.29
C ASP A 85 11.93 2.72 -30.43
N ASN A 86 12.37 3.62 -31.31
CA ASN A 86 11.59 4.06 -32.47
C ASN A 86 11.62 3.04 -33.61
N GLY A 87 11.89 1.75 -33.32
CA GLY A 87 11.76 0.66 -34.28
C GLY A 87 12.57 0.91 -35.54
N GLY A 88 13.81 1.39 -35.38
CA GLY A 88 14.72 1.66 -36.47
C GLY A 88 14.96 0.40 -37.29
N LYS A 89 14.24 0.26 -38.40
CA LYS A 89 14.65 -0.58 -39.53
C LYS A 89 16.00 -0.06 -40.02
N GLY A 90 17.07 -0.73 -39.61
CA GLY A 90 18.39 -0.70 -40.24
C GLY A 90 18.71 -2.08 -40.76
#